data_AF-A0A958IMH8-F1
#
_entry.id   AF-A0A958IMH8-F1
#
_cell.length_a   1.000
_cell.length_b   1.000
_cell.length_c   1.000
_cell.angle_alpha   90.00
_cell.angle_beta   90.00
_cell.angle_gamma   90.00
#
_symmetry.space_group_name_H-M   'P 1'
#
loop_
_entity.id
_entity.type
_entity.pdbx_description
1 polymer ?
#
loop_
_entity_poly.entity_id
_entity_poly.type
_entity_poly.pdbx_seq_one_letter_code
_entity_poly.pdbx_strand_id
1 'polypeptide(L)'
;MSKRIRHFIVSVLSPALILGVAWFSGCENEKEIIKTVETIVRDTVTVNIISVDSIYALADSVTEGATIKFTANTTLQAGAGALTFSWFASGGEFHSTQGDTVEWKAPDEPGVYIVSVHATDGTNIGIGTRQVGVAMYIPTVTPFFLGDVACANCHSSQHNDWAETGHAHAWQTLMESGHPASYCFPCHAVGYEPSPLTGNSGYDEAAIEKFVNVQCENCHGAASDHLANGTPDPTKVDVSFNVQTCGKCHDGTHHPFLTDWEQSPHNLDVTAHSSASCSGCHEGVAAAYRLSGDVSNF
;
A
#
# COMPACT_ATOMS: atom_id res chain seq x y z
N MET A 1 23.61 -55.72 28.19
CA MET A 1 23.13 -56.90 28.94
C MET A 1 23.09 -56.57 30.43
N SER A 2 21.91 -56.39 31.03
CA SER A 2 21.63 -56.73 32.43
C SER A 2 20.16 -56.41 32.75
N LYS A 3 19.35 -57.46 32.91
CA LYS A 3 18.07 -57.44 33.60
C LYS A 3 18.35 -57.44 35.10
N ARG A 4 17.44 -56.87 35.92
CA ARG A 4 16.91 -57.59 37.10
C ARG A 4 15.57 -57.01 37.57
N ILE A 5 14.67 -57.96 37.81
CA ILE A 5 13.31 -57.86 38.36
C ILE A 5 13.38 -58.43 39.79
N ARG A 6 12.34 -58.11 40.60
CA ARG A 6 11.68 -58.92 41.66
C ARG A 6 11.89 -58.31 43.08
N HIS A 7 10.99 -58.33 44.07
CA HIS A 7 9.87 -59.20 44.54
C HIS A 7 9.03 -58.34 45.57
N PHE A 8 7.69 -58.35 45.69
CA PHE A 8 6.68 -59.33 46.21
C PHE A 8 6.22 -59.14 47.69
N ILE A 9 4.91 -58.87 47.88
CA ILE A 9 3.92 -59.36 48.92
C ILE A 9 4.09 -58.87 50.39
N VAL A 10 3.09 -58.55 51.25
CA VAL A 10 1.84 -59.18 51.77
C VAL A 10 0.93 -58.07 52.39
N SER A 11 -0.35 -57.85 52.04
CA SER A 11 -1.67 -58.41 52.50
C SER A 11 -2.04 -58.33 54.01
N VAL A 12 -3.30 -57.91 54.26
CA VAL A 12 -4.30 -58.44 55.25
C VAL A 12 -5.00 -57.42 56.21
N LEU A 13 -6.29 -57.20 55.93
CA LEU A 13 -7.53 -57.04 56.76
C LEU A 13 -7.83 -55.83 57.70
N SER A 14 -9.02 -55.26 57.43
CA SER A 14 -10.07 -54.56 58.24
C SER A 14 -10.22 -54.93 59.74
N PRO A 15 -10.87 -54.14 60.64
CA PRO A 15 -12.19 -53.49 60.45
C PRO A 15 -12.45 -52.12 61.13
N ALA A 16 -13.67 -51.60 60.93
CA ALA A 16 -14.23 -50.32 61.39
C ALA A 16 -14.49 -50.22 62.91
N LEU A 17 -14.42 -49.00 63.49
CA LEU A 17 -15.32 -48.55 64.56
C LEU A 17 -15.33 -47.02 64.74
N ILE A 18 -16.47 -46.57 65.26
CA ILE A 18 -17.04 -45.22 65.43
C ILE A 18 -16.44 -44.49 66.66
N LEU A 19 -16.83 -43.22 66.80
CA LEU A 19 -16.72 -42.28 67.93
C LEU A 19 -15.47 -41.40 67.85
N GLY A 20 -15.57 -40.08 67.98
CA GLY A 20 -16.59 -39.30 68.68
C GLY A 20 -15.82 -38.18 69.35
N VAL A 21 -16.04 -36.96 68.86
CA VAL A 21 -15.42 -35.73 69.32
C VAL A 21 -15.60 -35.58 70.84
N ALA A 22 -14.52 -35.32 71.59
CA ALA A 22 -14.55 -34.25 72.58
C ALA A 22 -13.21 -33.87 73.22
N TRP A 23 -12.82 -32.62 72.95
CA TRP A 23 -12.19 -31.64 73.86
C TRP A 23 -10.78 -31.94 74.38
N PHE A 24 -9.83 -31.06 74.08
CA PHE A 24 -9.21 -30.22 75.12
C PHE A 24 -8.49 -29.00 74.51
N SER A 25 -8.69 -27.90 75.23
CA SER A 25 -8.14 -26.56 75.18
C SER A 25 -6.69 -26.41 74.72
N GLY A 26 -6.40 -25.30 74.05
CA GLY A 26 -5.05 -24.75 74.05
C GLY A 26 -4.81 -23.66 73.04
N CYS A 27 -4.98 -22.40 73.48
CA CYS A 27 -4.32 -21.19 72.99
C CYS A 27 -3.68 -21.26 71.59
N GLU A 28 -4.43 -20.84 70.59
CA GLU A 28 -3.85 -20.38 69.34
C GLU A 28 -4.01 -18.86 69.34
N ASN A 29 -2.91 -18.13 69.54
CA ASN A 29 -2.87 -16.74 69.11
C ASN A 29 -3.11 -16.79 67.61
N GLU A 30 -4.33 -16.47 67.18
CA GLU A 30 -4.65 -16.27 65.77
C GLU A 30 -3.75 -15.12 65.31
N LYS A 31 -2.63 -15.52 64.69
CA LYS A 31 -1.76 -14.62 63.97
C LYS A 31 -2.66 -14.06 62.88
N GLU A 32 -3.12 -12.83 63.05
CA GLU A 32 -3.91 -12.14 62.06
C GLU A 32 -3.04 -12.03 60.81
N ILE A 33 -3.18 -13.01 59.91
CA ILE A 33 -2.62 -12.95 58.58
C ILE A 33 -3.50 -11.95 57.87
N ILE A 34 -3.07 -10.69 57.90
CA ILE A 34 -3.58 -9.67 56.98
C ILE A 34 -3.20 -10.18 55.59
N LYS A 35 -4.11 -10.95 54.99
CA LYS A 35 -4.02 -11.32 53.60
C LYS A 35 -4.49 -10.09 52.85
N THR A 36 -3.53 -9.25 52.48
CA THR A 36 -3.77 -8.18 51.51
C THR A 36 -4.18 -8.86 50.22
N VAL A 37 -5.49 -9.02 50.02
CA VAL A 37 -6.03 -9.29 48.70
C VAL A 37 -5.91 -7.95 47.99
N GLU A 38 -4.88 -7.81 47.15
CA GLU A 38 -4.92 -6.81 46.10
C GLU A 38 -6.09 -7.18 45.18
N THR A 39 -7.27 -6.65 45.50
CA THR A 39 -8.32 -6.53 44.52
C THR A 39 -7.83 -5.48 43.54
N ILE A 40 -7.18 -5.92 42.46
CA ILE A 40 -6.98 -5.07 41.30
C ILE A 40 -8.37 -4.83 40.74
N VAL A 41 -9.00 -3.75 41.18
CA VAL A 41 -10.12 -3.16 40.45
C VAL A 41 -9.50 -2.67 39.15
N ARG A 42 -9.60 -3.49 38.10
CA ARG A 42 -9.44 -3.01 36.73
C ARG A 42 -10.71 -2.24 36.41
N ASP A 43 -10.87 -1.07 37.02
CA ASP A 43 -11.81 -0.09 36.51
C ASP A 43 -11.34 0.19 35.08
N THR A 44 -12.09 -0.40 34.14
CA THR A 44 -11.92 -0.06 32.74
C THR A 44 -12.50 1.34 32.65
N VAL A 45 -11.64 2.34 32.78
CA VAL A 45 -11.98 3.69 32.35
C VAL A 45 -12.17 3.56 30.85
N THR A 46 -13.41 3.53 30.40
CA THR A 46 -13.73 3.73 29.00
C THR A 46 -13.28 5.15 28.69
N VAL A 47 -12.07 5.29 28.16
CA VAL A 47 -11.65 6.55 27.56
C VAL A 47 -12.51 6.70 26.31
N ASN A 48 -13.31 7.75 26.26
CA ASN A 48 -14.10 8.08 25.08
C ASN A 48 -13.14 8.54 23.99
N ILE A 49 -12.78 7.63 23.08
CA ILE A 49 -11.86 7.88 21.98
C ILE A 49 -12.63 8.58 20.86
N ILE A 50 -12.23 9.80 20.49
CA ILE A 50 -12.39 10.28 19.11
C ILE A 50 -11.32 9.53 18.32
N SER A 51 -11.69 8.60 17.45
CA SER A 51 -10.74 8.01 16.52
C SER A 51 -10.61 8.92 15.31
N VAL A 52 -9.39 9.35 15.01
CA VAL A 52 -9.06 9.80 13.66
C VAL A 52 -8.68 8.53 12.92
N ASP A 53 -9.66 7.91 12.27
CA ASP A 53 -9.50 6.60 11.63
C ASP A 53 -8.50 6.65 10.45
N SER A 54 -8.26 7.84 9.90
CA SER A 54 -7.20 8.16 8.94
C SER A 54 -7.11 9.69 8.75
N ILE A 55 -5.92 10.18 8.44
CA ILE A 55 -5.76 11.48 7.78
C ILE A 55 -5.81 11.19 6.29
N TYR A 56 -6.83 11.68 5.58
CA TYR A 56 -6.86 11.59 4.13
C TYR A 56 -6.04 12.74 3.56
N ALA A 57 -4.94 12.43 2.88
CA ALA A 57 -4.49 13.25 1.77
C ALA A 57 -4.35 12.32 0.58
N LEU A 58 -4.71 12.82 -0.60
CA LEU A 58 -4.76 12.02 -1.82
C LEU A 58 -3.40 11.38 -2.17
N ALA A 59 -2.30 11.98 -1.70
CA ALA A 59 -0.94 11.49 -1.93
C ALA A 59 -0.25 11.10 -0.60
N ASP A 60 0.32 9.90 -0.56
CA ASP A 60 1.29 9.40 0.42
C ASP A 60 2.69 10.00 0.18
N SER A 61 2.99 10.44 -1.04
CA SER A 61 4.22 11.17 -1.38
C SER A 61 3.99 12.27 -2.41
N VAL A 62 4.67 13.40 -2.25
CA VAL A 62 4.52 14.61 -3.10
C VAL A 62 5.86 15.19 -3.52
N THR A 63 5.89 16.00 -4.58
CA THR A 63 7.08 16.81 -4.91
C THR A 63 7.31 17.91 -3.88
N GLU A 64 8.54 18.43 -3.86
CA GLU A 64 8.93 19.62 -3.11
C GLU A 64 7.99 20.80 -3.38
N GLY A 65 7.63 21.53 -2.33
CA GLY A 65 6.78 22.72 -2.44
C GLY A 65 5.33 22.48 -2.88
N ALA A 66 4.91 21.23 -3.12
CA ALA A 66 3.55 20.90 -3.53
C ALA A 66 2.53 21.28 -2.44
N THR A 67 1.33 21.71 -2.86
CA THR A 67 0.23 21.99 -1.94
C THR A 67 -0.82 20.88 -2.02
N ILE A 68 -1.12 20.25 -0.88
CA ILE A 68 -2.13 19.21 -0.76
C ILE A 68 -3.15 19.53 0.34
N LYS A 69 -4.33 18.92 0.24
CA LYS A 69 -5.39 19.02 1.25
C LYS A 69 -5.35 17.82 2.18
N PHE A 70 -5.38 18.10 3.47
CA PHE A 70 -5.61 17.12 4.51
C PHE A 70 -7.04 17.26 5.04
N THR A 71 -7.76 16.15 5.14
CA THR A 71 -9.08 16.08 5.78
C THR A 71 -9.05 15.07 6.92
N ALA A 72 -9.50 15.49 8.09
CA ALA A 72 -9.66 14.63 9.27
C ALA A 72 -11.01 13.93 9.22
N ASN A 73 -11.02 12.62 9.01
CA ASN A 73 -12.23 11.81 9.16
C ASN A 73 -12.32 11.32 10.62
N THR A 74 -13.34 11.80 11.32
CA THR A 74 -13.57 11.49 12.75
C THR A 74 -14.83 10.66 12.91
N THR A 75 -14.74 9.55 13.64
CA THR A 75 -15.92 8.82 14.10
C THR A 75 -16.35 9.35 15.47
N LEU A 76 -17.56 9.89 15.56
CA LEU A 76 -18.13 10.43 16.80
C LEU A 76 -18.99 9.37 17.51
N GLN A 77 -18.81 9.19 18.82
CA GLN A 77 -19.82 8.49 19.62
C GLN A 77 -21.04 9.40 19.88
N ALA A 78 -22.20 8.77 20.11
CA ALA A 78 -23.44 9.48 20.41
C ALA A 78 -23.28 10.38 21.65
N GLY A 79 -23.47 11.69 21.48
CA GLY A 79 -23.36 12.69 22.54
C GLY A 79 -22.11 13.57 22.49
N ALA A 80 -21.20 13.36 21.53
CA ALA A 80 -20.08 14.28 21.31
C ALA A 80 -20.56 15.68 20.87
N GLY A 81 -19.95 16.71 21.43
CA GLY A 81 -20.21 18.11 21.07
C GLY A 81 -19.63 18.50 19.70
N ALA A 82 -19.77 19.78 19.33
CA ALA A 82 -19.11 20.30 18.14
C ALA A 82 -17.59 20.17 18.27
N LEU A 83 -16.93 19.63 17.24
CA LEU A 83 -15.48 19.44 17.24
C LEU A 83 -14.74 20.72 16.85
N THR A 84 -13.59 20.90 17.49
CA THR A 84 -12.55 21.85 17.09
C THR A 84 -11.31 21.08 16.69
N PHE A 85 -10.63 21.57 15.66
CA PHE A 85 -9.48 20.90 15.05
C PHE A 85 -8.26 21.81 15.11
N SER A 86 -7.10 21.24 15.43
CA SER A 86 -5.80 21.92 15.39
C SER A 86 -4.75 21.03 14.74
N TRP A 87 -4.12 21.56 13.70
CA TRP A 87 -3.16 20.85 12.86
C TRP A 87 -1.72 21.22 13.16
N PHE A 88 -0.83 20.23 13.06
CA PHE A 88 0.61 20.36 13.27
C PHE A 88 1.38 19.58 12.20
N ALA A 89 2.59 20.01 11.90
CA ALA A 89 3.50 19.29 11.01
C ALA A 89 4.93 19.40 11.51
N SER A 90 5.74 18.36 11.27
CA SER A 90 7.18 18.38 11.55
C SER A 90 7.98 19.26 10.57
N GLY A 91 7.33 19.73 9.50
CA GLY A 91 7.87 20.66 8.51
C GLY A 91 6.76 21.15 7.55
N GLY A 92 7.07 22.18 6.78
CA GLY A 92 6.16 22.78 5.81
C GLY A 92 5.26 23.84 6.45
N GLU A 93 4.29 24.32 5.68
CA GLU A 93 3.44 25.45 6.10
C GLU A 93 1.97 25.16 5.82
N PHE A 94 1.11 25.39 6.81
CA PHE A 94 -0.34 25.36 6.63
C PHE A 94 -0.85 26.75 6.25
N HIS A 95 -1.79 26.83 5.31
CA HIS A 95 -2.53 28.06 5.06
C HIS A 95 -3.44 28.42 6.25
N SER A 96 -4.05 27.40 6.88
CA SER A 96 -4.79 27.48 8.14
C SER A 96 -4.52 26.22 8.95
N THR A 97 -4.39 26.35 10.26
CA THR A 97 -4.27 25.20 11.17
C THR A 97 -5.60 24.79 11.80
N GLN A 98 -6.70 25.39 11.37
CA GLN A 98 -8.04 25.21 11.93
C GLN A 98 -9.02 24.67 10.88
N GLY A 99 -9.98 23.86 11.35
CA GLY A 99 -11.00 23.21 10.51
C GLY A 99 -10.73 21.71 10.32
N ASP A 100 -11.76 20.98 9.91
CA ASP A 100 -11.67 19.55 9.58
C ASP A 100 -10.87 19.29 8.30
N THR A 101 -10.71 20.31 7.46
CA THR A 101 -9.88 20.29 6.25
C THR A 101 -8.92 21.47 6.21
N VAL A 102 -7.65 21.21 5.89
CA VAL A 102 -6.59 22.23 5.76
C VAL A 102 -5.76 22.03 4.51
N GLU A 103 -5.19 23.13 4.00
CA GLU A 103 -4.18 23.11 2.92
C GLU A 103 -2.79 23.22 3.54
N TRP A 104 -1.89 22.32 3.13
CA TRP A 104 -0.49 22.27 3.55
C TRP A 104 0.42 22.33 2.35
N LYS A 105 1.43 23.20 2.42
CA LYS A 105 2.52 23.29 1.47
C LYS A 105 3.71 22.48 2.00
N ALA A 106 4.13 21.50 1.21
CA ALA A 106 5.30 20.67 1.50
C ALA A 106 6.59 21.50 1.57
N PRO A 107 7.55 21.12 2.41
CA PRO A 107 8.91 21.64 2.38
C PRO A 107 9.58 21.54 1.02
N ASP A 108 10.60 22.36 0.82
CA ASP A 108 11.52 22.25 -0.32
C ASP A 108 12.63 21.20 -0.09
N GLU A 109 12.69 20.61 1.10
CA GLU A 109 13.68 19.59 1.48
C GLU A 109 13.05 18.19 1.42
N PRO A 110 13.67 17.24 0.68
CA PRO A 110 13.22 15.85 0.66
C PRO A 110 13.23 15.21 2.05
N GLY A 111 12.22 14.39 2.35
CA GLY A 111 12.17 13.67 3.62
C GLY A 111 10.78 13.20 4.01
N VAL A 112 10.72 12.47 5.14
CA VAL A 112 9.46 12.04 5.75
C VAL A 112 9.01 13.10 6.73
N TYR A 113 7.82 13.66 6.51
CA TYR A 113 7.21 14.63 7.41
C TYR A 113 6.00 14.00 8.11
N ILE A 114 5.83 14.32 9.39
CA ILE A 114 4.70 13.89 10.18
C ILE A 114 3.71 15.03 10.24
N VAL A 115 2.49 14.78 9.78
CA VAL A 115 1.33 15.66 9.94
C VAL A 115 0.42 15.06 11.00
N SER A 116 -0.01 15.88 11.95
CA SER A 116 -0.96 15.45 12.97
C SER A 116 -2.12 16.42 13.11
N VAL A 117 -3.26 15.89 13.54
CA VAL A 117 -4.46 16.66 13.85
C VAL A 117 -4.97 16.28 15.22
N HIS A 118 -5.30 17.29 16.01
CA HIS A 118 -6.00 17.14 17.28
C HIS A 118 -7.46 17.56 17.08
N ALA A 119 -8.39 16.65 17.30
CA ALA A 119 -9.83 16.91 17.28
C ALA A 119 -10.38 16.84 18.70
N THR A 120 -11.08 17.88 19.17
CA THR A 120 -11.62 17.94 20.54
C THR A 120 -13.02 18.53 20.59
N ASP A 121 -13.87 17.95 21.45
CA ASP A 121 -15.20 18.48 21.82
C ASP A 121 -15.16 19.37 23.09
N GLY A 122 -13.96 19.71 23.57
CA GLY A 122 -13.71 20.43 24.82
C GLY A 122 -13.55 19.55 26.06
N THR A 123 -13.90 18.26 25.99
CA THR A 123 -13.74 17.29 27.08
C THR A 123 -12.82 16.13 26.70
N ASN A 124 -12.94 15.65 25.46
CA ASN A 124 -12.19 14.53 24.89
C ASN A 124 -11.28 15.05 23.77
N ILE A 125 -10.18 14.35 23.51
CA ILE A 125 -9.27 14.65 22.41
C ILE A 125 -8.93 13.37 21.65
N GLY A 126 -9.06 13.43 20.33
CA GLY A 126 -8.56 12.44 19.38
C GLY A 126 -7.34 13.01 18.67
N ILE A 127 -6.34 12.16 18.44
CA ILE A 127 -5.13 12.53 17.70
C ILE A 127 -5.01 11.60 16.51
N GLY A 128 -4.90 12.18 15.32
CA GLY A 128 -4.51 11.48 14.10
C GLY A 128 -3.10 11.88 13.71
N THR A 129 -2.35 10.94 13.14
CA THR A 129 -1.02 11.18 12.59
C THR A 129 -0.89 10.51 11.24
N ARG A 130 -0.14 11.14 10.33
CA ARG A 130 0.20 10.60 9.02
C ARG A 130 1.62 10.97 8.64
N GLN A 131 2.31 10.03 8.04
CA GLN A 131 3.58 10.28 7.39
C GLN A 131 3.34 10.67 5.93
N VAL A 132 4.04 11.69 5.47
CA VAL A 132 4.03 12.11 4.07
C VAL A 132 5.47 12.17 3.59
N GLY A 133 5.77 11.45 2.51
CA GLY A 133 7.04 11.57 1.81
C GLY A 133 7.08 12.85 0.97
N VAL A 134 8.14 13.62 1.06
CA VAL A 134 8.44 14.71 0.12
C VAL A 134 9.64 14.29 -0.69
N ALA A 135 9.47 14.24 -2.01
CA ALA A 135 10.47 13.79 -2.98
C ALA A 135 11.10 12.42 -2.65
N MET A 136 10.33 11.57 -1.97
CA MET A 136 10.72 10.22 -1.62
C MET A 136 9.54 9.28 -1.76
N TYR A 137 9.82 8.01 -2.00
CA TYR A 137 8.79 7.00 -2.17
C TYR A 137 8.64 6.13 -0.92
N ILE A 138 7.44 6.10 -0.36
CA ILE A 138 7.08 5.25 0.78
C ILE A 138 5.91 4.36 0.35
N PRO A 139 6.15 3.11 -0.08
CA PRO A 139 5.07 2.22 -0.47
C PRO A 139 4.21 1.82 0.74
N THR A 140 2.89 1.80 0.55
CA THR A 140 1.91 1.44 1.57
C THR A 140 1.28 0.06 1.33
N VAL A 141 1.51 -0.54 0.16
CA VAL A 141 1.05 -1.89 -0.20
C VAL A 141 2.16 -2.78 -0.77
N THR A 142 1.83 -4.04 -1.06
CA THR A 142 2.70 -5.01 -1.74
C THR A 142 1.84 -5.89 -2.66
N PRO A 143 2.21 -6.10 -3.94
CA PRO A 143 3.39 -5.54 -4.59
C PRO A 143 3.27 -4.02 -4.83
N PHE A 144 4.39 -3.34 -4.94
CA PHE A 144 4.49 -1.89 -5.17
C PHE A 144 5.45 -1.57 -6.33
N PHE A 145 5.33 -0.36 -6.88
CA PHE A 145 6.10 0.09 -8.04
C PHE A 145 7.54 0.48 -7.67
N LEU A 146 8.50 -0.01 -8.44
CA LEU A 146 9.93 0.19 -8.22
C LEU A 146 10.51 1.36 -9.03
N GLY A 147 9.93 1.70 -10.18
CA GLY A 147 10.47 2.67 -11.14
C GLY A 147 11.55 2.07 -12.06
N ASP A 148 11.70 2.67 -13.25
CA ASP A 148 12.61 2.26 -14.32
C ASP A 148 14.07 2.10 -13.87
N VAL A 149 14.58 3.03 -13.05
CA VAL A 149 15.96 3.00 -12.53
C VAL A 149 16.24 1.72 -11.75
N ALA A 150 15.24 1.19 -11.03
CA ALA A 150 15.40 -0.07 -10.30
C ALA A 150 15.59 -1.24 -11.27
N CYS A 151 14.83 -1.27 -12.37
CA CYS A 151 14.93 -2.28 -13.42
C CYS A 151 16.30 -2.22 -14.13
N ALA A 152 16.79 -1.01 -14.42
CA ALA A 152 18.05 -0.77 -15.14
C ALA A 152 19.29 -1.37 -14.45
N ASN A 153 19.24 -1.59 -13.13
CA ASN A 153 20.32 -2.22 -12.38
C ASN A 153 20.66 -3.64 -12.87
N CYS A 154 19.67 -4.37 -13.40
CA CYS A 154 19.85 -5.72 -13.96
C CYS A 154 19.52 -5.79 -15.46
N HIS A 155 18.62 -4.92 -15.94
CA HIS A 155 18.09 -4.91 -17.32
C HIS A 155 18.54 -3.68 -18.11
N SER A 156 19.82 -3.31 -18.00
CA SER A 156 20.36 -2.09 -18.62
C SER A 156 20.21 -2.05 -20.14
N SER A 157 20.32 -3.19 -20.83
CA SER A 157 20.10 -3.24 -22.28
C SER A 157 18.66 -2.86 -22.64
N GLN A 158 17.67 -3.44 -21.96
CA GLN A 158 16.26 -3.16 -22.22
C GLN A 158 15.91 -1.72 -21.84
N HIS A 159 16.51 -1.22 -20.76
CA HIS A 159 16.33 0.17 -20.34
C HIS A 159 16.90 1.16 -21.37
N ASN A 160 18.07 0.87 -21.96
CA ASN A 160 18.62 1.69 -23.05
C ASN A 160 17.70 1.69 -24.27
N ASP A 161 17.16 0.53 -24.66
CA ASP A 161 16.22 0.44 -25.79
C ASP A 161 14.94 1.24 -25.50
N TRP A 162 14.39 1.14 -24.27
CA TRP A 162 13.22 1.90 -23.82
C TRP A 162 13.48 3.41 -23.79
N ALA A 163 14.67 3.84 -23.35
CA ALA A 163 15.02 5.26 -23.22
C ALA A 163 15.05 5.99 -24.57
N GLU A 164 15.11 5.27 -25.69
CA GLU A 164 15.05 5.84 -27.04
C GLU A 164 13.61 5.97 -27.58
N THR A 165 12.60 5.50 -26.85
CA THR A 165 11.21 5.49 -27.32
C THR A 165 10.37 6.65 -26.79
N GLY A 166 9.22 6.88 -27.42
CA GLY A 166 8.25 7.89 -27.01
C GLY A 166 7.72 7.65 -25.59
N HIS A 167 7.61 6.40 -25.16
CA HIS A 167 7.22 6.04 -23.80
C HIS A 167 8.13 6.65 -22.72
N ALA A 168 9.45 6.68 -22.93
CA ALA A 168 10.40 7.31 -22.00
C ALA A 168 10.30 8.85 -21.94
N HIS A 169 9.64 9.46 -22.93
CA HIS A 169 9.39 10.90 -23.03
C HIS A 169 7.91 11.28 -22.89
N ALA A 170 7.06 10.32 -22.51
CA ALA A 170 5.61 10.51 -22.51
C ALA A 170 5.18 11.64 -21.56
N TRP A 171 5.79 11.76 -20.39
CA TRP A 171 5.43 12.84 -19.46
C TRP A 171 5.91 14.21 -19.95
N GLN A 172 7.14 14.27 -20.45
CA GLN A 172 7.70 15.51 -20.99
C GLN A 172 6.81 16.07 -22.11
N THR A 173 6.47 15.23 -23.10
CA THR A 173 5.63 15.62 -24.23
C THR A 173 4.23 16.05 -23.80
N LEU A 174 3.64 15.39 -22.78
CA LEU A 174 2.38 15.81 -22.16
C LEU A 174 2.49 17.20 -21.54
N MET A 175 3.54 17.47 -20.76
CA MET A 175 3.72 18.77 -20.12
C MET A 175 3.95 19.88 -21.16
N GLU A 176 4.72 19.60 -22.22
CA GLU A 176 4.98 20.50 -23.33
C GLU A 176 3.74 20.80 -24.18
N SER A 177 2.70 19.95 -24.12
CA SER A 177 1.41 20.22 -24.79
C SER A 177 0.70 21.47 -24.26
N GLY A 178 1.05 21.93 -23.05
CA GLY A 178 0.43 23.08 -22.39
C GLY A 178 -0.95 22.81 -21.78
N HIS A 179 -1.49 21.60 -21.93
CA HIS A 179 -2.82 21.22 -21.42
C HIS A 179 -2.83 19.88 -20.64
N PRO A 180 -1.85 19.59 -19.77
CA PRO A 180 -1.88 18.37 -18.97
C PRO A 180 -3.08 18.37 -18.02
N ALA A 181 -3.74 17.23 -17.92
CA ALA A 181 -4.89 17.04 -17.04
C ALA A 181 -4.88 15.64 -16.43
N SER A 182 -5.59 15.46 -15.32
CA SER A 182 -5.62 14.20 -14.57
C SER A 182 -6.06 13.00 -15.40
N TYR A 183 -6.92 13.19 -16.40
CA TYR A 183 -7.34 12.11 -17.30
C TYR A 183 -6.23 11.63 -18.26
N CYS A 184 -5.12 12.37 -18.39
CA CYS A 184 -3.96 11.97 -19.18
C CYS A 184 -3.01 11.04 -18.39
N PHE A 185 -2.99 11.17 -17.06
CA PHE A 185 -2.01 10.48 -16.21
C PHE A 185 -2.11 8.94 -16.20
N PRO A 186 -3.28 8.28 -16.41
CA PRO A 186 -3.33 6.82 -16.55
C PRO A 186 -2.43 6.27 -17.67
N CYS A 187 -2.14 7.10 -18.68
CA CYS A 187 -1.35 6.73 -19.84
C CYS A 187 0.05 7.33 -19.86
N HIS A 188 0.36 8.26 -18.96
CA HIS A 188 1.61 9.03 -18.98
C HIS A 188 2.42 8.90 -17.68
N ALA A 189 1.94 8.12 -16.72
CA ALA A 189 2.61 7.84 -15.46
C ALA A 189 2.45 6.36 -15.06
N VAL A 190 3.30 5.89 -14.15
CA VAL A 190 3.24 4.55 -13.58
C VAL A 190 2.19 4.51 -12.47
N GLY A 191 1.28 3.53 -12.54
CA GLY A 191 0.37 3.21 -11.45
C GLY A 191 -0.74 4.23 -11.17
N TYR A 192 -1.07 5.14 -12.09
CA TYR A 192 -2.15 6.10 -11.85
C TYR A 192 -3.54 5.49 -12.07
N GLU A 193 -4.34 5.35 -11.01
CA GLU A 193 -5.72 4.83 -11.07
C GLU A 193 -6.73 5.85 -10.51
N PRO A 194 -7.35 6.70 -11.35
CA PRO A 194 -8.13 7.85 -10.87
C PRO A 194 -9.41 7.45 -10.11
N SER A 195 -9.95 6.24 -10.31
CA SER A 195 -11.08 5.72 -9.56
C SER A 195 -11.34 4.23 -9.86
N PRO A 196 -11.57 3.39 -8.84
CA PRO A 196 -11.38 3.69 -7.42
C PRO A 196 -9.89 3.90 -7.12
N LEU A 197 -9.54 4.76 -6.15
CA LEU A 197 -8.18 4.78 -5.60
C LEU A 197 -7.96 3.44 -4.91
N THR A 198 -7.13 2.59 -5.51
CA THR A 198 -6.89 1.23 -5.04
C THR A 198 -5.81 1.16 -3.96
N GLY A 199 -5.07 2.26 -3.75
CA GLY A 199 -3.92 2.28 -2.85
C GLY A 199 -2.81 1.40 -3.43
N ASN A 200 -2.47 1.56 -4.71
CA ASN A 200 -1.51 0.71 -5.40
C ASN A 200 -0.05 1.20 -5.21
N SER A 201 0.15 2.31 -4.48
CA SER A 201 1.44 2.97 -4.29
C SER A 201 2.05 3.45 -5.61
N GLY A 202 1.23 3.87 -6.56
CA GLY A 202 1.58 4.42 -7.87
C GLY A 202 1.65 5.94 -7.88
N TYR A 203 1.66 6.57 -9.05
CA TYR A 203 1.78 8.04 -9.18
C TYR A 203 0.60 8.81 -8.59
N ASP A 204 -0.59 8.23 -8.57
CA ASP A 204 -1.79 8.77 -7.90
C ASP A 204 -1.59 8.94 -6.39
N GLU A 205 -0.89 8.01 -5.74
CA GLU A 205 -0.53 8.14 -4.32
C GLU A 205 0.88 8.71 -4.08
N ALA A 206 1.78 8.63 -5.05
CA ALA A 206 3.15 9.11 -4.96
C ALA A 206 3.50 9.93 -6.21
N ALA A 207 2.97 11.15 -6.28
CA ALA A 207 3.16 12.05 -7.42
C ALA A 207 4.57 12.67 -7.38
N ILE A 208 5.58 11.85 -7.69
CA ILE A 208 7.00 12.20 -7.71
C ILE A 208 7.60 11.83 -9.07
N GLU A 209 8.72 12.47 -9.41
CA GLU A 209 9.41 12.30 -10.70
C GLU A 209 9.73 10.83 -11.02
N LYS A 210 9.96 10.00 -9.99
CA LYS A 210 10.20 8.56 -10.12
C LYS A 210 9.15 7.81 -10.95
N PHE A 211 7.90 8.25 -10.95
CA PHE A 211 6.79 7.54 -11.62
C PHE A 211 6.22 8.26 -12.83
N VAL A 212 6.91 9.29 -13.33
CA VAL A 212 6.53 9.93 -14.58
C VAL A 212 7.01 9.10 -15.77
N ASN A 213 6.37 9.27 -16.93
CA ASN A 213 6.55 8.50 -18.17
C ASN A 213 5.83 7.15 -18.17
N VAL A 214 5.78 6.53 -19.35
CA VAL A 214 5.40 5.11 -19.48
C VAL A 214 6.68 4.31 -19.30
N GLN A 215 6.77 3.56 -18.20
CA GLN A 215 7.95 2.79 -17.82
C GLN A 215 7.71 1.29 -17.95
N CYS A 216 8.68 0.49 -17.51
CA CYS A 216 8.61 -0.97 -17.44
C CYS A 216 7.29 -1.45 -16.81
N GLU A 217 6.93 -0.89 -15.68
CA GLU A 217 5.84 -1.41 -14.83
C GLU A 217 4.44 -1.05 -15.35
N ASN A 218 4.29 -0.18 -16.36
CA ASN A 218 3.02 0.02 -17.06
C ASN A 218 2.59 -1.26 -17.82
N CYS A 219 3.57 -2.01 -18.32
CA CYS A 219 3.36 -3.27 -19.03
C CYS A 219 3.56 -4.49 -18.12
N HIS A 220 4.64 -4.47 -17.33
CA HIS A 220 5.09 -5.59 -16.51
C HIS A 220 4.38 -5.68 -15.14
N GLY A 221 3.65 -4.63 -14.74
CA GLY A 221 3.04 -4.49 -13.41
C GLY A 221 4.06 -4.14 -12.31
N ALA A 222 3.56 -3.95 -11.09
CA ALA A 222 4.38 -3.66 -9.92
C ALA A 222 5.37 -4.79 -9.62
N ALA A 223 6.67 -4.47 -9.57
CA ALA A 223 7.74 -5.47 -9.57
C ALA A 223 8.42 -5.68 -8.21
N SER A 224 7.93 -5.13 -7.10
CA SER A 224 8.60 -5.30 -5.78
C SER A 224 8.80 -6.77 -5.38
N ASP A 225 7.83 -7.64 -5.67
CA ASP A 225 7.89 -9.07 -5.36
C ASP A 225 8.95 -9.81 -6.18
N HIS A 226 9.31 -9.28 -7.35
CA HIS A 226 10.42 -9.78 -8.15
C HIS A 226 11.73 -9.78 -7.37
N LEU A 227 11.91 -8.83 -6.44
CA LEU A 227 13.16 -8.63 -5.69
C LEU A 227 13.08 -9.11 -4.22
N ALA A 228 11.92 -9.56 -3.73
CA ALA A 228 11.63 -9.72 -2.30
C ALA A 228 12.58 -10.65 -1.53
N ASN A 229 13.22 -11.63 -2.19
CA ASN A 229 14.07 -12.64 -1.54
C ASN A 229 15.57 -12.46 -1.79
N GLY A 230 16.00 -11.28 -2.27
CA GLY A 230 17.41 -11.01 -2.59
C GLY A 230 17.95 -11.77 -3.81
N THR A 231 17.12 -12.62 -4.42
CA THR A 231 17.35 -13.22 -5.74
C THR A 231 16.14 -12.91 -6.61
N PRO A 232 16.32 -12.31 -7.80
CA PRO A 232 15.22 -12.01 -8.71
C PRO A 232 14.41 -13.27 -9.09
N ASP A 233 13.08 -13.23 -8.93
CA ASP A 233 12.17 -14.32 -9.33
C ASP A 233 11.36 -13.91 -10.58
N PRO A 234 11.70 -14.43 -11.79
CA PRO A 234 11.01 -14.08 -13.03
C PRO A 234 9.52 -14.43 -13.07
N THR A 235 9.02 -15.25 -12.15
CA THR A 235 7.59 -15.59 -12.07
C THR A 235 6.75 -14.53 -11.35
N LYS A 236 7.41 -13.51 -10.77
CA LYS A 236 6.81 -12.43 -9.98
C LYS A 236 6.70 -11.11 -10.73
N VAL A 237 6.89 -11.14 -12.04
CA VAL A 237 6.73 -9.99 -12.93
C VAL A 237 6.08 -10.49 -14.23
N ASP A 238 5.09 -9.78 -14.75
CA ASP A 238 4.48 -10.16 -16.03
C ASP A 238 5.47 -9.88 -17.16
N VAL A 239 5.49 -10.69 -18.22
CA VAL A 239 6.30 -10.47 -19.45
C VAL A 239 5.46 -10.73 -20.70
N SER A 240 4.15 -10.66 -20.55
CA SER A 240 3.16 -10.90 -21.61
C SER A 240 3.18 -9.78 -22.65
N PHE A 241 3.24 -10.17 -23.92
CA PHE A 241 3.03 -9.28 -25.07
C PHE A 241 1.54 -9.25 -25.48
N ASN A 242 0.63 -9.44 -24.53
CA ASN A 242 -0.79 -9.37 -24.82
C ASN A 242 -1.16 -7.94 -25.27
N VAL A 243 -1.79 -7.83 -26.43
CA VAL A 243 -2.25 -6.56 -27.02
C VAL A 243 -3.13 -5.74 -26.08
N GLN A 244 -3.85 -6.39 -25.15
CA GLN A 244 -4.66 -5.73 -24.13
C GLN A 244 -3.82 -4.87 -23.17
N THR A 245 -2.54 -5.20 -22.95
CA THR A 245 -1.62 -4.38 -22.17
C THR A 245 -1.39 -3.03 -22.84
N CYS A 246 -1.22 -3.02 -24.16
CA CYS A 246 -1.08 -1.81 -24.97
C CYS A 246 -2.40 -1.00 -24.99
N GLY A 247 -3.52 -1.71 -25.10
CA GLY A 247 -4.87 -1.13 -25.13
C GLY A 247 -5.30 -0.41 -23.85
N LYS A 248 -4.57 -0.55 -22.73
CA LYS A 248 -4.80 0.29 -21.54
C LYS A 248 -4.67 1.79 -21.86
N CYS A 249 -3.82 2.13 -22.83
CA CYS A 249 -3.59 3.51 -23.27
C CYS A 249 -3.95 3.71 -24.75
N HIS A 250 -3.71 2.69 -25.56
CA HIS A 250 -3.97 2.71 -27.00
C HIS A 250 -5.34 2.12 -27.33
N ASP A 251 -6.37 2.70 -26.71
CA ASP A 251 -7.76 2.42 -27.05
C ASP A 251 -8.63 3.69 -27.03
N GLY A 252 -9.77 3.64 -27.73
CA GLY A 252 -10.76 4.72 -27.76
C GLY A 252 -10.40 5.90 -28.66
N THR A 253 -11.01 7.06 -28.41
CA THR A 253 -11.01 8.20 -29.37
C THR A 253 -9.65 8.83 -29.63
N HIS A 254 -8.74 8.82 -28.65
CA HIS A 254 -7.44 9.49 -28.76
C HIS A 254 -6.35 8.59 -29.35
N HIS A 255 -6.43 7.28 -29.13
CA HIS A 255 -5.46 6.30 -29.62
C HIS A 255 -6.17 4.99 -30.00
N PRO A 256 -6.99 4.93 -31.06
CA PRO A 256 -7.88 3.78 -31.34
C PRO A 256 -7.17 2.50 -31.80
N PHE A 257 -5.85 2.36 -31.62
CA PHE A 257 -5.07 1.28 -32.23
C PHE A 257 -5.54 -0.12 -31.83
N LEU A 258 -5.90 -0.36 -30.55
CA LEU A 258 -6.47 -1.65 -30.15
C LEU A 258 -7.81 -1.90 -30.84
N THR A 259 -8.77 -0.98 -30.70
CA THR A 259 -10.10 -1.11 -31.32
C THR A 259 -9.99 -1.29 -32.85
N ASP A 260 -9.14 -0.53 -33.52
CA ASP A 260 -8.92 -0.61 -34.97
C ASP A 260 -8.32 -1.96 -35.36
N TRP A 261 -7.33 -2.45 -34.61
CA TRP A 261 -6.74 -3.76 -34.83
C TRP A 261 -7.78 -4.87 -34.61
N GLU A 262 -8.56 -4.79 -33.53
CA GLU A 262 -9.57 -5.79 -33.18
C GLU A 262 -10.69 -5.91 -34.22
N GLN A 263 -11.08 -4.79 -34.84
CA GLN A 263 -12.05 -4.74 -35.93
C GLN A 263 -11.45 -5.13 -37.29
N SER A 264 -10.13 -5.18 -37.41
CA SER A 264 -9.46 -5.53 -38.65
C SER A 264 -9.47 -7.05 -38.90
N PRO A 265 -9.32 -7.50 -40.16
CA PRO A 265 -9.09 -8.91 -40.47
C PRO A 265 -7.79 -9.50 -39.89
N HIS A 266 -6.93 -8.67 -39.29
CA HIS A 266 -5.66 -9.09 -38.70
C HIS A 266 -5.80 -9.64 -37.28
N ASN A 267 -6.88 -9.32 -36.56
CA ASN A 267 -7.22 -9.92 -35.27
C ASN A 267 -7.90 -11.31 -35.39
N LEU A 268 -7.95 -11.88 -36.60
CA LEU A 268 -8.46 -13.23 -36.79
C LEU A 268 -7.40 -14.28 -36.42
N ASP A 269 -7.86 -15.35 -35.77
CA ASP A 269 -7.08 -16.42 -35.13
C ASP A 269 -5.85 -16.88 -35.96
N VAL A 270 -4.67 -16.63 -35.38
CA VAL A 270 -3.34 -17.02 -35.87
C VAL A 270 -3.16 -18.53 -36.08
N THR A 271 -4.02 -19.37 -35.48
CA THR A 271 -3.97 -20.82 -35.70
C THR A 271 -4.28 -21.20 -37.15
N ALA A 272 -4.94 -20.33 -37.92
CA ALA A 272 -5.19 -20.54 -39.34
C ALA A 272 -3.94 -20.35 -40.23
N HIS A 273 -2.93 -19.58 -39.80
CA HIS A 273 -1.77 -19.22 -40.63
C HIS A 273 -0.48 -19.02 -39.81
N SER A 274 0.11 -20.11 -39.31
CA SER A 274 1.35 -20.14 -38.51
C SER A 274 2.65 -19.78 -39.26
N SER A 275 2.57 -19.13 -40.43
CA SER A 275 3.77 -18.72 -41.16
C SER A 275 4.37 -17.45 -40.54
N ALA A 276 5.71 -17.40 -40.42
CA ALA A 276 6.42 -16.26 -39.83
C ALA A 276 6.12 -14.92 -40.53
N SER A 277 5.78 -14.94 -41.82
CA SER A 277 5.37 -13.76 -42.58
C SER A 277 4.02 -13.19 -42.13
N CYS A 278 3.11 -14.04 -41.67
CA CYS A 278 1.77 -13.68 -41.18
C CYS A 278 1.81 -13.26 -39.70
N SER A 279 2.65 -13.91 -38.88
CA SER A 279 2.77 -13.61 -37.45
C SER A 279 3.05 -12.13 -37.16
N GLY A 280 3.86 -11.47 -38.00
CA GLY A 280 4.18 -10.05 -37.85
C GLY A 280 3.03 -9.07 -38.14
N CYS A 281 1.86 -9.54 -38.59
CA CYS A 281 0.67 -8.70 -38.76
C CYS A 281 -0.52 -9.19 -37.93
N HIS A 282 -0.54 -10.48 -37.56
CA HIS A 282 -1.61 -11.09 -36.77
C HIS A 282 -1.30 -11.13 -35.26
N GLU A 283 -0.16 -10.62 -34.86
CA GLU A 283 0.16 -10.26 -33.47
C GLU A 283 0.11 -8.72 -33.39
N GLY A 284 -0.70 -8.17 -32.50
CA GLY A 284 -1.05 -6.74 -32.49
C GLY A 284 0.16 -5.82 -32.29
N VAL A 285 1.11 -6.21 -31.44
CA VAL A 285 2.35 -5.45 -31.20
C VAL A 285 3.23 -5.47 -32.44
N ALA A 286 3.42 -6.64 -33.06
CA ALA A 286 4.19 -6.79 -34.28
C ALA A 286 3.55 -6.06 -35.46
N ALA A 287 2.21 -6.03 -35.54
CA ALA A 287 1.48 -5.27 -36.53
C ALA A 287 1.73 -3.76 -36.37
N ALA A 288 1.66 -3.26 -35.14
CA ALA A 288 1.95 -1.87 -34.81
C ALA A 288 3.41 -1.49 -35.18
N TYR A 289 4.37 -2.35 -34.84
CA TYR A 289 5.78 -2.21 -35.23
C TYR A 289 5.95 -2.14 -36.76
N ARG A 290 5.29 -3.05 -37.49
CA ARG A 290 5.47 -3.19 -38.92
C ARG A 290 4.78 -2.09 -39.74
N LEU A 291 3.66 -1.57 -39.25
CA LEU A 291 2.88 -0.53 -39.93
C LEU A 291 3.35 0.89 -39.61
N SER A 292 3.89 1.13 -38.41
CA SER A 292 4.45 2.43 -38.05
C SER A 292 5.77 2.71 -38.77
N GLY A 293 6.57 1.68 -39.07
CA GLY A 293 7.90 1.82 -39.67
C GLY A 293 8.91 2.53 -38.77
N ASP A 294 8.53 2.84 -37.54
CA ASP A 294 9.27 3.64 -36.58
C ASP A 294 8.87 3.26 -35.14
N VAL A 295 9.82 2.71 -34.40
CA VAL A 295 9.66 2.34 -33.00
C VAL A 295 9.68 3.53 -32.05
N SER A 296 10.14 4.71 -32.49
CA SER A 296 10.20 5.88 -31.61
C SER A 296 8.81 6.39 -31.22
N ASN A 297 7.76 5.96 -31.93
CA ASN A 297 6.37 6.27 -31.60
C ASN A 297 5.74 5.28 -30.59
N PHE A 298 6.50 4.26 -30.15
CA PHE A 298 6.14 3.31 -29.10
C PHE A 298 7.17 3.35 -27.96
#